data_AF-A0A968WHA0-F1
#
_entry.id   AF-A0A968WHA0-F1
#
_cell.length_a   1.000
_cell.length_b   1.000
_cell.length_c   1.000
_cell.angle_alpha   90.00
_cell.angle_beta   90.00
_cell.angle_gamma   90.00
#
_symmetry.space_group_name_H-M   'P 1'
#
loop_
_entity.id
_entity.type
_entity.pdbx_description
1 polymer ?
#
loop_
_entity_poly.entity_id
_entity_poly.type
_entity_poly.pdbx_seq_one_letter_code
_entity_poly.pdbx_strand_id
1 'polypeptide(L)'
;MRKNRTKANGKSPIYMRIKLDPDYFDVQTKVFAHAQLWDGSQGRLKTVDDDARKTNKVLEGFMFKALDMQRQLMTSGEDITIDAMKRKWYGHSSEKPIWLMPIFEDHNDKMKQLIGKEFSPLTYERYVTSKKHTQEFIRYKYGQDDFDIKKLD
;
A
#
# COMPACT_ATOMS: atom_id res chain seq x y z
N MET A 1 -12.82 20.55 -1.75
CA MET A 1 -13.14 20.99 -0.37
C MET A 1 -14.47 20.39 0.07
N ARG A 2 -14.58 19.86 1.30
CA ARG A 2 -15.84 19.30 1.82
C ARG A 2 -16.57 20.31 2.70
N LYS A 3 -17.37 21.19 2.06
CA LYS A 3 -18.10 22.28 2.73
C LYS A 3 -19.11 21.77 3.77
N ASN A 4 -19.61 20.55 3.61
CA ASN A 4 -20.51 19.87 4.56
C ASN A 4 -19.81 19.39 5.86
N ARG A 5 -18.48 19.54 5.99
CA ARG A 5 -17.71 19.15 7.18
C ARG A 5 -17.03 20.36 7.83
N THR A 6 -17.70 21.50 7.82
CA THR A 6 -17.17 22.74 8.40
C THR A 6 -17.15 22.65 9.92
N LYS A 7 -16.02 23.00 10.54
CA LYS A 7 -15.85 23.03 11.99
C LYS A 7 -16.46 24.29 12.60
N ALA A 8 -16.63 24.32 13.92
CA ALA A 8 -17.14 25.48 14.66
C ALA A 8 -16.35 26.78 14.40
N ASN A 9 -15.06 26.68 14.05
CA ASN A 9 -14.22 27.82 13.66
C ASN A 9 -14.41 28.30 12.21
N GLY A 10 -15.45 27.82 11.50
CA GLY A 10 -15.76 28.22 10.13
C GLY A 10 -14.84 27.67 9.05
N LYS A 11 -13.88 26.79 9.38
CA LYS A 11 -12.98 26.16 8.41
C LYS A 11 -13.51 24.79 7.98
N SER A 12 -13.43 24.50 6.68
CA SER A 12 -13.76 23.18 6.12
C SER A 12 -12.49 22.42 5.73
N PRO A 13 -12.48 21.08 5.84
CA PRO A 13 -11.35 20.27 5.42
C PRO A 13 -11.22 20.24 3.90
N ILE A 14 -9.97 20.24 3.46
CA ILE A 14 -9.59 20.01 2.07
C ILE A 14 -9.24 18.54 1.89
N TYR A 15 -9.74 17.97 0.80
CA TYR A 15 -9.44 16.62 0.34
C TYR A 15 -8.92 16.75 -1.08
N MET A 16 -7.91 15.96 -1.41
CA MET A 16 -7.42 15.81 -2.78
C MET A 16 -8.09 14.58 -3.38
N ARG A 17 -8.64 14.70 -4.58
CA ARG A 17 -9.19 13.58 -5.33
C ARG A 17 -8.17 13.14 -6.37
N ILE A 18 -7.81 11.86 -6.37
CA ILE A 18 -7.04 11.23 -7.45
C ILE A 18 -8.03 10.39 -8.25
N LYS A 19 -8.12 10.65 -9.56
CA LYS A 19 -9.15 10.10 -10.44
C LYS A 19 -8.53 9.57 -11.73
N LEU A 20 -9.00 8.41 -12.18
CA LEU A 20 -8.78 7.83 -13.50
C LEU A 20 -10.16 7.32 -13.92
N ASP A 21 -10.82 8.07 -14.80
CA ASP A 21 -12.25 7.89 -15.10
C ASP A 21 -12.62 6.44 -15.43
N PRO A 22 -13.64 5.84 -14.77
CA PRO A 22 -14.59 6.45 -13.82
C PRO A 22 -14.15 6.45 -12.34
N ASP A 23 -13.07 5.75 -12.02
CA ASP A 23 -12.66 5.46 -10.65
C ASP A 23 -11.92 6.61 -9.97
N TYR A 24 -12.01 6.68 -8.64
CA TYR A 24 -11.27 7.66 -7.85
C TYR A 24 -11.08 7.23 -6.39
N PHE A 25 -10.15 7.88 -5.71
CA PHE A 25 -10.08 7.89 -4.25
C PHE A 25 -9.79 9.29 -3.72
N ASP A 26 -10.28 9.57 -2.50
CA ASP A 26 -10.07 10.84 -1.82
C ASP A 26 -8.98 10.68 -0.74
N VAL A 27 -7.98 11.56 -0.80
CA VAL A 27 -6.92 11.70 0.21
C VAL A 27 -7.27 12.85 1.15
N GLN A 28 -7.22 12.60 2.45
CA GLN A 28 -7.32 13.65 3.46
C GLN A 28 -5.99 14.40 3.58
N THR A 29 -5.99 15.70 3.29
CA THR A 29 -4.74 16.50 3.32
C THR A 29 -4.39 17.03 4.72
N LYS A 30 -5.33 16.92 5.68
CA LYS A 30 -5.30 17.58 7.00
C LYS A 30 -5.23 19.11 6.95
N VAL A 31 -5.41 19.70 5.77
CA VAL A 31 -5.49 21.15 5.57
C VAL A 31 -6.94 21.61 5.75
N PHE A 32 -7.12 22.76 6.40
CA PHE A 32 -8.42 23.39 6.64
C PHE A 32 -8.40 24.83 6.19
N ALA A 33 -9.47 25.28 5.53
CA ALA A 33 -9.59 26.65 5.06
C ALA A 33 -11.03 27.17 5.15
N HIS A 34 -11.20 28.49 5.15
CA HIS A 34 -12.53 29.09 5.00
C HIS A 34 -13.02 28.93 3.57
N ALA A 35 -14.28 28.52 3.40
CA ALA A 35 -14.85 28.25 2.07
C ALA A 35 -14.87 29.48 1.16
N GLN A 36 -14.92 30.69 1.73
CA GLN A 36 -14.92 31.96 1.00
C GLN A 36 -13.55 32.24 0.34
N LEU A 37 -12.46 31.80 0.98
CA LEU A 37 -11.09 31.99 0.51
C LEU A 37 -10.65 30.90 -0.49
N TRP A 38 -11.45 29.85 -0.67
CA TRP A 38 -11.14 28.72 -1.54
C TRP A 38 -11.55 28.98 -2.99
N ASP A 39 -10.62 28.75 -3.92
CA ASP A 39 -10.88 28.64 -5.35
C ASP A 39 -11.17 27.18 -5.70
N GLY A 40 -12.44 26.88 -6.00
CA GLY A 40 -12.88 25.55 -6.38
C GLY A 40 -12.34 25.08 -7.72
N SER A 41 -12.09 26.00 -8.65
CA SER A 41 -11.63 25.68 -10.00
C SER A 41 -10.14 25.38 -10.03
N GLN A 42 -9.37 26.14 -9.25
CA GLN A 42 -7.91 26.02 -9.18
C GLN A 42 -7.45 25.09 -8.05
N GLY A 43 -8.34 24.66 -7.16
CA GLY A 43 -7.99 23.77 -6.05
C GLY A 43 -7.02 24.39 -5.04
N ARG A 44 -7.10 25.71 -4.83
CA ARG A 44 -6.16 26.48 -3.99
C ARG A 44 -6.84 27.64 -3.27
N LEU A 45 -6.14 28.30 -2.37
CA LEU A 45 -6.61 29.55 -1.77
C LEU A 45 -6.40 30.74 -2.72
N LYS A 46 -7.39 31.64 -2.75
CA LYS A 46 -7.41 32.85 -3.59
C LYS A 46 -6.47 33.94 -3.09
N THR A 47 -6.20 33.99 -1.78
CA THR A 47 -5.41 35.04 -1.16
C THR A 47 -3.90 34.83 -1.34
N VAL A 48 -3.15 35.92 -1.26
CA VAL A 48 -1.68 35.95 -1.47
C VAL A 48 -0.88 36.19 -0.19
N ASP A 49 -1.56 36.15 0.96
CA ASP A 49 -0.92 36.21 2.27
C ASP A 49 -0.02 34.99 2.53
N ASP A 50 0.88 35.11 3.50
CA ASP A 50 1.89 34.08 3.78
C ASP A 50 1.28 32.74 4.19
N ASP A 51 0.15 32.74 4.91
CA ASP A 51 -0.54 31.52 5.32
C ASP A 51 -1.19 30.82 4.13
N ALA A 52 -1.76 31.59 3.20
CA ALA A 52 -2.29 31.08 1.96
C ALA A 52 -1.19 30.52 1.06
N ARG A 53 -0.04 31.18 0.96
CA ARG A 53 1.14 30.67 0.23
C ARG A 53 1.64 29.36 0.81
N LYS A 54 1.82 29.29 2.14
CA LYS A 54 2.22 28.05 2.83
C LYS A 54 1.22 26.92 2.59
N THR A 55 -0.06 27.23 2.72
CA THR A 55 -1.15 26.26 2.49
C THR A 55 -1.16 25.74 1.06
N ASN A 56 -1.05 26.63 0.07
CA ASN A 56 -1.01 26.26 -1.34
C ASN A 56 0.22 25.40 -1.65
N LYS A 57 1.39 25.74 -1.09
CA LYS A 57 2.61 24.92 -1.22
C LYS A 57 2.44 23.50 -0.65
N VAL A 58 1.73 23.35 0.46
CA VAL A 58 1.40 22.02 1.00
C VAL A 58 0.52 21.24 0.02
N LEU A 59 -0.54 21.87 -0.52
CA LEU A 59 -1.44 21.23 -1.48
C LEU A 59 -0.73 20.85 -2.79
N GLU A 60 0.17 21.70 -3.28
CA GLU A 60 1.06 21.39 -4.41
C GLU A 60 1.92 20.17 -4.12
N GLY A 61 2.45 20.02 -2.91
CA GLY A 61 3.18 18.82 -2.49
C GLY A 61 2.36 17.53 -2.60
N PHE A 62 1.07 17.57 -2.27
CA PHE A 62 0.17 16.42 -2.48
C PHE A 62 -0.01 16.09 -3.96
N MET A 63 -0.15 17.11 -4.81
CA MET A 63 -0.25 16.95 -6.26
C MET A 63 1.03 16.36 -6.85
N PHE A 64 2.20 16.87 -6.48
CA PHE A 64 3.49 16.34 -6.92
C PHE A 64 3.67 14.88 -6.51
N LYS A 65 3.28 14.51 -5.28
CA LYS A 65 3.29 13.10 -4.85
C LYS A 65 2.40 12.23 -5.75
N ALA A 66 1.20 12.69 -6.10
CA ALA A 66 0.31 11.94 -6.98
C ALA A 66 0.92 11.73 -8.37
N LEU A 67 1.49 12.77 -8.96
CA LEU A 67 2.16 12.71 -10.27
C LEU A 67 3.39 11.78 -10.23
N ASP A 68 4.19 11.86 -9.16
CA ASP A 68 5.37 11.01 -9.02
C ASP A 68 4.99 9.52 -8.90
N MET A 69 3.92 9.19 -8.17
CA MET A 69 3.45 7.80 -8.11
C MET A 69 2.99 7.28 -9.47
N GLN A 70 2.26 8.10 -10.24
CA GLN A 70 1.87 7.75 -11.60
C GLN A 70 3.12 7.50 -12.47
N ARG A 71 4.12 8.38 -12.37
CA ARG A 71 5.42 8.22 -13.03
C ARG A 71 6.09 6.90 -12.65
N GLN A 72 6.12 6.56 -11.37
CA GLN A 72 6.74 5.32 -10.92
C GLN A 72 6.00 4.08 -11.45
N LEU A 73 4.66 4.09 -11.53
CA LEU A 73 3.89 3.00 -12.14
C LEU A 73 4.20 2.86 -13.64
N MET A 74 4.27 3.98 -14.37
CA MET A 74 4.69 4.00 -15.79
C MET A 74 6.07 3.37 -15.98
N THR A 75 7.03 3.68 -15.11
CA THR A 75 8.40 3.16 -15.22
C THR A 75 8.56 1.73 -14.73
N SER A 76 7.71 1.24 -13.82
CA SER A 76 7.77 -0.15 -13.33
C SER A 76 7.05 -1.15 -14.25
N GLY A 77 6.34 -0.67 -15.26
CA GLY A 77 5.50 -1.51 -16.13
C GLY A 77 4.24 -2.03 -15.42
N GLU A 78 3.89 -1.48 -14.26
CA GLU A 78 2.64 -1.79 -13.57
C GLU A 78 1.47 -1.04 -14.21
N ASP A 79 0.30 -1.70 -14.27
CA ASP A 79 -0.92 -1.08 -14.75
C ASP A 79 -1.30 0.15 -13.91
N ILE A 80 -1.55 1.27 -14.59
CA ILE A 80 -1.97 2.53 -13.96
C ILE A 80 -3.46 2.44 -13.64
N THR A 81 -3.77 1.87 -12.48
CA THR A 81 -5.14 1.78 -11.95
C THR A 81 -5.29 2.61 -10.68
N ILE A 82 -6.54 2.97 -10.34
CA ILE A 82 -6.82 3.66 -9.07
C ILE A 82 -6.37 2.82 -7.87
N ASP A 83 -6.53 1.49 -7.92
CA ASP A 83 -6.08 0.61 -6.84
C ASP A 83 -4.55 0.53 -6.73
N ALA A 84 -3.82 0.52 -7.85
CA ALA A 84 -2.36 0.62 -7.83
C ALA A 84 -1.90 1.96 -7.23
N MET A 85 -2.49 3.06 -7.67
CA MET A 85 -2.22 4.41 -7.14
C MET A 85 -2.55 4.50 -5.64
N LYS A 86 -3.66 3.90 -5.20
CA LYS A 86 -4.10 3.88 -3.80
C LYS A 86 -3.17 3.04 -2.93
N ARG A 87 -2.81 1.82 -3.36
CA ARG A 87 -1.83 0.97 -2.65
C ARG A 87 -0.52 1.72 -2.43
N LYS A 88 0.01 2.30 -3.50
CA LYS A 88 1.24 3.08 -3.48
C LYS A 88 1.15 4.32 -2.59
N TRP A 89 0.01 5.03 -2.60
CA TRP A 89 -0.22 6.21 -1.76
C TRP A 89 -0.06 5.90 -0.27
N TYR A 90 -0.63 4.77 0.16
CA TYR A 90 -0.65 4.32 1.56
C TYR A 90 0.49 3.37 1.91
N GLY A 91 1.49 3.19 1.03
CA GLY A 91 2.65 2.33 1.31
C GLY A 91 2.34 0.83 1.36
N HIS A 92 1.23 0.39 0.76
CA HIS A 92 1.00 -1.04 0.53
C HIS A 92 1.88 -1.43 -0.65
N SER A 93 2.91 -2.25 -0.40
CA SER A 93 3.80 -2.74 -1.45
C SER A 93 2.98 -3.36 -2.58
N SER A 94 3.31 -3.02 -3.82
CA SER A 94 2.67 -3.62 -5.00
C SER A 94 3.10 -5.07 -5.23
N GLU A 95 4.17 -5.47 -4.57
CA GLU A 95 4.70 -6.80 -4.63
C GLU A 95 3.79 -7.80 -3.91
N LYS A 96 3.36 -8.83 -4.63
CA LYS A 96 2.66 -9.96 -4.01
C LYS A 96 3.56 -10.56 -2.92
N PRO A 97 3.03 -10.84 -1.72
CA PRO A 97 3.76 -11.55 -0.70
C PRO A 97 4.16 -12.92 -1.25
N ILE A 98 5.35 -13.37 -0.91
CA ILE A 98 5.78 -14.72 -1.21
C ILE A 98 5.74 -15.47 0.13
N TRP A 99 4.74 -16.32 0.28
CA TRP A 99 4.47 -17.04 1.51
C TRP A 99 5.41 -18.24 1.68
N LEU A 100 5.93 -18.43 2.90
CA LEU A 100 6.89 -19.48 3.20
C LEU A 100 6.25 -20.88 3.22
N MET A 101 5.03 -21.03 3.74
CA MET A 101 4.41 -22.37 3.85
C MET A 101 4.12 -23.04 2.50
N PRO A 102 3.60 -22.33 1.47
CA PRO A 102 3.46 -22.89 0.14
C PRO A 102 4.78 -23.34 -0.49
N ILE A 103 5.90 -22.66 -0.19
CA ILE A 103 7.23 -23.08 -0.66
C ILE A 103 7.64 -24.42 -0.04
N PHE A 104 7.42 -24.59 1.27
CA PHE A 104 7.66 -25.88 1.93
C PHE A 104 6.74 -26.98 1.38
N GLU A 105 5.48 -26.68 1.09
CA GLU A 105 4.54 -27.65 0.52
C GLU A 105 4.98 -28.13 -0.86
N ASP A 106 5.27 -27.20 -1.77
CA ASP A 106 5.75 -27.51 -3.12
C ASP A 106 7.05 -28.32 -3.08
N HIS A 107 7.99 -27.95 -2.20
CA HIS A 107 9.22 -28.73 -1.98
C HIS A 107 8.93 -30.14 -1.49
N ASN A 108 8.11 -30.28 -0.44
CA ASN A 108 7.81 -31.58 0.16
C ASN A 108 7.06 -32.49 -0.82
N ASP A 109 6.14 -31.94 -1.62
CA ASP A 109 5.40 -32.69 -2.64
C ASP A 109 6.34 -33.21 -3.74
N LYS A 110 7.30 -32.39 -4.19
CA LYS A 110 8.36 -32.83 -5.11
C LYS A 110 9.22 -33.94 -4.49
N MET A 111 9.62 -33.80 -3.23
CA MET A 111 10.43 -34.82 -2.55
C MET A 111 9.66 -36.14 -2.35
N LYS A 112 8.35 -36.07 -2.08
CA LYS A 112 7.49 -37.25 -1.95
C LYS A 112 7.45 -38.08 -3.23
N GLN A 113 7.42 -37.43 -4.40
CA GLN A 113 7.40 -38.11 -5.70
C GLN A 113 8.70 -38.85 -6.04
N LEU A 114 9.79 -38.52 -5.35
CA LEU A 114 11.11 -39.12 -5.55
C LEU A 114 11.42 -40.23 -4.52
N ILE A 115 10.47 -40.55 -3.63
CA ILE A 115 10.60 -41.68 -2.71
C ILE A 115 10.70 -42.98 -3.51
N GLY A 116 11.71 -43.80 -3.20
CA GLY A 116 11.96 -45.07 -3.91
C GLY A 116 12.72 -44.91 -5.23
N LYS A 117 13.09 -43.68 -5.61
CA LYS A 117 14.02 -43.38 -6.71
C LYS A 117 15.31 -42.80 -6.16
N GLU A 118 15.21 -41.63 -5.54
CA GLU A 118 16.36 -40.82 -5.09
C GLU A 118 16.32 -40.54 -3.59
N PHE A 119 15.14 -40.64 -2.96
CA PHE A 119 14.98 -40.33 -1.54
C PHE A 119 14.40 -41.48 -0.74
N SER A 120 14.83 -41.57 0.53
CA SER A 120 14.25 -42.49 1.50
C SER A 120 12.98 -41.89 2.13
N PRO A 121 12.02 -42.72 2.59
CA PRO A 121 10.86 -42.25 3.34
C PRO A 121 11.23 -41.43 4.59
N LEU A 122 12.31 -41.81 5.28
CA LEU A 122 12.80 -41.11 6.47
C LEU A 122 13.30 -39.70 6.13
N THR A 123 13.91 -39.51 4.96
CA THR A 123 14.33 -38.19 4.49
C THR A 123 13.13 -37.28 4.24
N TYR A 124 12.06 -37.81 3.62
CA TYR A 124 10.81 -37.07 3.43
C TYR A 124 10.16 -36.66 4.76
N GLU A 125 10.12 -37.57 5.75
CA GLU A 125 9.57 -37.29 7.08
C GLU A 125 10.30 -36.13 7.78
N ARG A 126 11.63 -36.03 7.59
CA ARG A 126 12.41 -34.88 8.07
C ARG A 126 11.97 -33.56 7.44
N TYR A 127 11.69 -33.52 6.13
CA TYR A 127 11.21 -32.30 5.48
C TYR A 127 9.81 -31.89 5.96
N VAL A 128 8.91 -32.85 6.18
CA VAL A 128 7.60 -32.60 6.79
C VAL A 128 7.75 -32.03 8.19
N THR A 129 8.67 -32.59 8.99
CA THR A 129 8.96 -32.13 10.35
C THR A 129 9.55 -30.72 10.35
N SER A 130 10.49 -30.40 9.45
CA SER A 130 11.05 -29.05 9.30
C SER A 130 10.00 -28.01 8.94
N LYS A 131 9.04 -28.33 8.05
CA LYS A 131 7.90 -27.44 7.76
C LYS A 131 7.11 -27.15 9.05
N LYS A 132 6.74 -28.20 9.79
CA LYS A 132 5.97 -28.09 11.03
C LYS A 132 6.68 -27.20 12.05
N HIS A 133 7.96 -27.45 12.33
CA HIS A 133 8.73 -26.65 13.29
C HIS A 133 8.90 -25.20 12.86
N THR A 134 9.08 -24.95 11.56
CA THR A 134 9.13 -23.58 11.02
C THR A 134 7.79 -22.87 11.24
N GLN A 135 6.66 -23.54 10.97
CA GLN A 135 5.33 -22.97 11.20
C GLN A 135 5.06 -22.69 12.69
N GLU A 136 5.44 -23.62 13.57
CA GLU A 136 5.33 -23.45 15.02
C GLU A 136 6.17 -22.25 15.51
N PHE A 137 7.39 -22.10 14.98
CA PHE A 137 8.24 -20.96 15.28
C PHE A 137 7.62 -19.64 14.81
N ILE A 138 7.05 -19.60 13.60
CA ILE A 138 6.40 -18.39 13.07
C ILE A 138 5.21 -18.00 13.95
N ARG A 139 4.36 -18.95 14.34
CA ARG A 139 3.25 -18.73 15.26
C ARG A 139 3.72 -18.20 16.61
N TYR A 140 4.76 -18.81 17.17
CA TYR A 140 5.32 -18.42 18.46
C TYR A 140 5.94 -17.00 18.42
N LYS A 141 6.74 -16.71 17.40
CA LYS A 141 7.53 -15.47 17.33
C LYS A 141 6.74 -14.28 16.80
N TYR A 142 5.85 -14.50 15.83
CA TYR A 142 5.17 -13.45 15.09
C TYR A 142 3.64 -13.47 15.24
N GLY A 143 3.05 -14.50 15.85
CA GLY A 143 1.59 -14.62 16.01
C GLY A 143 0.85 -14.80 14.68
N GLN A 144 1.54 -15.32 13.65
CA GLN A 144 1.01 -15.52 12.30
C GLN A 144 1.08 -16.99 11.91
N ASP A 145 0.23 -17.42 10.98
CA ASP A 145 0.24 -18.80 10.46
C ASP A 145 1.27 -19.03 9.33
N ASP A 146 1.73 -17.94 8.71
CA ASP A 146 2.69 -17.93 7.62
C ASP A 146 3.52 -16.64 7.68
N PHE A 147 4.61 -16.58 6.90
CA PHE A 147 5.51 -15.44 6.84
C PHE A 147 5.85 -15.08 5.39
N ASP A 148 5.80 -13.79 5.08
CA ASP A 148 6.21 -13.26 3.78
C ASP A 148 7.74 -13.21 3.72
N ILE A 149 8.36 -14.02 2.86
CA ILE A 149 9.82 -14.12 2.79
C ILE A 149 10.48 -12.80 2.42
N LYS A 150 9.75 -11.86 1.80
CA LYS A 150 10.25 -10.52 1.48
C LYS A 150 10.47 -9.63 2.70
N LYS A 151 10.01 -10.08 3.88
CA LYS A 151 10.23 -9.43 5.17
C LYS A 151 11.36 -10.06 5.97
N LEU A 152 12.08 -11.04 5.40
CA LEU A 152 13.31 -11.57 5.97
C LEU A 152 14.45 -10.63 5.56
N ASP A 153 15.10 -10.01 6.54
CA ASP A 153 16.34 -9.23 6.36
C ASP A 153 17.57 -10.16 6.33
#